data_AF-A0A7Y5NVZ9-F1
#
_entry.id   AF-A0A7Y5NVZ9-F1
#
_cell.length_a   1.000
_cell.length_b   1.000
_cell.length_c   1.000
_cell.angle_alpha   90.00
_cell.angle_beta   90.00
_cell.angle_gamma   90.00
#
_symmetry.space_group_name_H-M   'P 1'
#
loop_
_entity.id
_entity.type
_entity.pdbx_description
1 polymer ?
#
loop_
_entity_poly.entity_id
_entity_poly.type
_entity_poly.pdbx_seq_one_letter_code
_entity_poly.pdbx_strand_id
1 'polypeptide(L)'
;MNKDWVPYVVQQGDHLEKIAFRSGGDADQIWAHEKNAELARKRKSPHVLYPGDILHVPPEPKPGLRISAGTVNRYKARIPTVQLAITIGSDDNRYANQPFEIHGASDGEAPIQGTSGVNGEVEAQLPVWVREVTVRLPQVGLLVPVRIGDLDPVDEHSGGVQRLRNLGYLSREGHVDSEAVRAALLRFQHHRGLKLTGEFDQPTIEALQRDHGA
;
A
#
# COMPACT_ATOMS: atom_id res chain seq x y z
N MET A 1 -3.50 6.36 -35.20
CA MET A 1 -3.36 4.92 -34.91
C MET A 1 -3.71 4.74 -33.44
N ASN A 2 -4.76 3.98 -33.12
CA ASN A 2 -5.02 3.61 -31.72
C ASN A 2 -3.78 2.88 -31.20
N LYS A 3 -3.16 3.41 -30.15
CA LYS A 3 -2.13 2.67 -29.44
C LYS A 3 -2.80 1.46 -28.80
N ASP A 4 -2.45 0.26 -29.23
CA ASP A 4 -3.01 -0.95 -28.63
C ASP A 4 -2.52 -1.08 -27.20
N TRP A 5 -3.41 -0.86 -26.24
CA TRP A 5 -3.13 -1.07 -24.83
C TRP A 5 -2.80 -2.53 -24.56
N VAL A 6 -1.71 -2.78 -23.84
CA VAL A 6 -1.17 -4.11 -23.56
C VAL A 6 -1.56 -4.58 -22.16
N PRO A 7 -1.88 -5.88 -21.97
CA PRO A 7 -2.19 -6.42 -20.65
C PRO A 7 -0.93 -6.51 -19.79
N TYR A 8 -1.06 -6.12 -18.53
CA TYR A 8 -0.06 -6.24 -17.47
C TYR A 8 -0.68 -7.04 -16.32
N VAL A 9 0.01 -8.08 -15.86
CA VAL A 9 -0.42 -8.88 -14.71
C VAL A 9 0.16 -8.25 -13.45
N VAL A 10 -0.71 -7.73 -12.59
CA VAL A 10 -0.34 -7.13 -11.30
C VAL A 10 0.49 -8.11 -10.48
N GLN A 11 1.60 -7.65 -9.94
CA GLN A 11 2.48 -8.40 -9.05
C GLN A 11 2.36 -7.90 -7.61
N GLN A 12 2.81 -8.70 -6.65
CA GLN A 12 2.88 -8.27 -5.24
C GLN A 12 3.70 -6.99 -5.10
N GLY A 13 3.13 -5.99 -4.42
CA GLY A 13 3.78 -4.70 -4.23
C GLY A 13 3.64 -3.74 -5.41
N ASP A 14 2.79 -4.07 -6.38
CA ASP A 14 2.35 -3.10 -7.37
C ASP A 14 1.16 -2.28 -6.86
N HIS A 15 1.18 -1.01 -7.21
CA HIS A 15 0.07 -0.09 -7.09
C HIS A 15 0.02 0.72 -8.38
N LEU A 16 -1.15 1.28 -8.70
CA LEU A 16 -1.41 1.92 -9.98
C LEU A 16 -0.35 2.98 -10.35
N GLU A 17 0.04 3.83 -9.40
CA GLU A 17 1.04 4.89 -9.64
C GLU A 17 2.40 4.34 -10.08
N LYS A 18 2.85 3.23 -9.49
CA LYS A 18 4.11 2.58 -9.85
C LYS A 18 4.02 1.94 -11.23
N ILE A 19 2.89 1.33 -11.56
CA ILE A 19 2.66 0.76 -12.90
C ILE A 19 2.61 1.88 -13.95
N ALA A 20 1.90 2.97 -13.67
CA ALA A 20 1.82 4.14 -14.55
C ALA A 20 3.21 4.75 -14.79
N PHE A 21 3.97 4.97 -13.72
CA PHE A 21 5.34 5.47 -13.81
C PHE A 21 6.24 4.58 -14.69
N ARG A 22 6.19 3.26 -14.50
CA ARG A 22 6.99 2.28 -15.27
C ARG A 22 6.57 2.19 -16.74
N SER A 23 5.28 2.27 -17.01
CA SER A 23 4.75 2.26 -18.38
C SER A 23 4.88 3.62 -19.09
N GLY A 24 5.28 4.67 -18.38
CA GLY A 24 5.30 6.04 -18.89
C GLY A 24 3.91 6.62 -19.14
N GLY A 25 2.87 5.96 -18.62
CA GLY A 25 1.48 6.37 -18.69
C GLY A 25 1.07 7.27 -17.53
N ASP A 26 -0.18 7.70 -17.56
CA ASP A 26 -0.84 8.46 -16.51
C ASP A 26 -1.80 7.54 -15.74
N ALA A 27 -1.73 7.56 -14.40
CA ALA A 27 -2.47 6.64 -13.55
C ALA A 27 -3.98 6.77 -13.75
N ASP A 28 -4.50 8.00 -13.74
CA ASP A 28 -5.93 8.27 -13.91
C ASP A 28 -6.43 7.82 -15.28
N GLN A 29 -5.66 8.09 -16.35
CA GLN A 29 -5.97 7.60 -17.70
C GLN A 29 -5.96 6.08 -17.80
N ILE A 30 -5.01 5.42 -17.13
CA ILE A 30 -4.96 3.96 -17.07
C ILE A 30 -6.21 3.43 -16.37
N TRP A 31 -6.55 3.96 -15.20
CA TRP A 31 -7.70 3.49 -14.43
C TRP A 31 -9.04 3.70 -15.14
N ALA A 32 -9.22 4.87 -15.77
CA ALA A 32 -10.44 5.23 -16.48
C ALA A 32 -10.61 4.54 -17.85
N HIS A 33 -9.60 3.81 -18.34
CA HIS A 33 -9.65 3.19 -19.66
C HIS A 33 -10.70 2.07 -19.73
N GLU A 34 -11.43 1.97 -20.84
CA GLU A 34 -12.52 0.99 -21.03
C GLU A 34 -12.10 -0.47 -20.79
N LYS A 35 -10.87 -0.84 -21.21
CA LYS A 35 -10.31 -2.19 -20.98
C LYS A 35 -10.04 -2.51 -19.51
N ASN A 36 -10.07 -1.51 -18.63
CA ASN A 36 -9.89 -1.65 -17.19
C ASN A 36 -11.20 -1.49 -16.41
N ALA A 37 -12.34 -1.29 -17.09
CA ALA A 37 -13.63 -1.05 -16.43
C ALA A 37 -14.12 -2.24 -15.59
N GLU A 38 -13.79 -3.48 -15.98
CA GLU A 38 -14.08 -4.67 -15.17
C GLU A 38 -13.21 -4.69 -13.90
N LEU A 39 -11.90 -4.45 -14.04
CA LEU A 39 -10.99 -4.39 -12.91
C LEU A 39 -11.36 -3.25 -11.94
N ALA A 40 -11.71 -2.07 -12.45
CA ALA A 40 -12.11 -0.93 -11.63
C ALA A 40 -13.44 -1.16 -10.89
N ARG A 41 -14.37 -1.92 -11.47
CA ARG A 41 -15.60 -2.36 -10.76
C ARG A 41 -15.28 -3.37 -9.66
N LYS A 42 -14.34 -4.29 -9.91
CA LYS A 42 -13.90 -5.29 -8.94
C LYS A 42 -13.12 -4.65 -7.78
N ARG A 43 -12.08 -3.87 -8.10
CA ARG A 43 -11.20 -3.18 -7.16
C ARG A 43 -11.68 -1.74 -7.04
N LYS A 44 -12.56 -1.47 -6.08
CA LYS A 44 -13.19 -0.16 -5.85
C LYS A 44 -12.21 1.02 -5.67
N SER A 45 -10.93 0.73 -5.41
CA SER A 45 -9.85 1.70 -5.24
C SER A 45 -8.67 1.39 -6.17
N PRO A 46 -8.09 2.40 -6.86
CA PRO A 46 -6.90 2.23 -7.68
C PRO A 46 -5.61 1.98 -6.88
N HIS A 47 -5.64 2.20 -5.57
CA HIS A 47 -4.46 2.10 -4.70
C HIS A 47 -4.21 0.69 -4.18
N VAL A 48 -5.19 -0.21 -4.31
CA VAL A 48 -5.14 -1.58 -3.78
C VAL A 48 -5.48 -2.54 -4.90
N LEU A 49 -4.45 -3.16 -5.47
CA LEU A 49 -4.55 -4.14 -6.55
C LEU A 49 -4.16 -5.52 -6.03
N TYR A 50 -4.78 -6.57 -6.56
CA TYR A 50 -4.44 -7.94 -6.17
C TYR A 50 -3.46 -8.57 -7.15
N PRO A 51 -2.43 -9.30 -6.69
CA PRO A 51 -1.61 -10.11 -7.57
C PRO A 51 -2.44 -11.01 -8.47
N GLY A 52 -2.17 -10.97 -9.78
CA GLY A 52 -2.94 -11.70 -10.80
C GLY A 52 -4.08 -10.90 -11.44
N ASP A 53 -4.45 -9.73 -10.92
CA ASP A 53 -5.34 -8.81 -11.64
C ASP A 53 -4.69 -8.38 -12.98
N ILE A 54 -5.51 -8.18 -14.02
CA ILE A 54 -5.04 -7.76 -15.35
C ILE A 54 -5.37 -6.29 -15.55
N LEU A 55 -4.33 -5.45 -15.62
CA LEU A 55 -4.43 -4.04 -15.92
C LEU A 55 -3.88 -3.78 -17.33
N HIS A 56 -4.65 -3.12 -18.18
CA HIS A 56 -4.17 -2.68 -19.48
C HIS A 56 -3.42 -1.36 -19.33
N VAL A 57 -2.23 -1.27 -19.92
CA VAL A 57 -1.36 -0.09 -19.87
C VAL A 57 -0.94 0.34 -21.29
N PRO A 58 -0.44 1.57 -21.48
CA PRO A 58 0.09 2.00 -22.76
C PRO A 58 1.24 1.12 -23.26
N PRO A 59 1.34 0.84 -24.57
CA PRO A 59 2.28 -0.15 -25.13
C PRO A 59 3.75 0.25 -25.12
N GLU A 60 4.07 1.55 -25.12
CA GLU A 60 5.44 2.02 -25.31
C GLU A 60 5.88 3.00 -24.23
N PRO A 61 7.03 2.74 -23.56
CA PRO A 61 7.69 3.75 -22.76
C PRO A 61 8.04 4.97 -23.64
N LYS A 62 8.14 6.15 -23.02
CA LYS A 62 8.51 7.38 -23.73
C LYS A 62 9.84 7.20 -24.47
N PRO A 63 10.02 7.79 -25.67
CA PRO A 63 11.28 7.71 -26.40
C PRO A 63 12.47 8.10 -25.52
N GLY A 64 13.57 7.37 -25.66
CA GLY A 64 14.80 7.67 -24.92
C GLY A 64 15.31 9.09 -25.22
N LEU A 65 15.96 9.71 -24.22
CA LEU A 65 16.62 10.99 -24.42
C LEU A 65 17.85 10.80 -25.30
N ARG A 66 18.11 11.75 -26.20
CA ARG A 66 19.33 11.75 -27.00
C ARG A 66 20.53 12.01 -26.10
N ILE A 67 21.58 11.21 -26.24
CA ILE A 67 22.82 11.33 -25.49
C ILE A 67 23.99 11.53 -26.46
N SER A 68 24.99 12.28 -26.01
CA SER A 68 26.28 12.39 -26.69
C SER A 68 27.30 11.54 -25.94
N ALA A 69 27.87 10.54 -26.63
CA ALA A 69 28.91 9.69 -26.06
C ALA A 69 30.18 10.50 -25.80
N GLY A 70 30.88 10.19 -24.69
CA GLY A 70 32.10 10.90 -24.29
C GLY A 70 31.88 12.30 -23.69
N THR A 71 30.63 12.74 -23.51
CA THR A 71 30.31 14.04 -22.92
C THR A 71 29.52 13.91 -21.62
N VAL A 72 29.46 15.00 -20.85
CA VAL A 72 28.53 15.12 -19.72
C VAL A 72 27.13 15.37 -20.27
N ASN A 73 26.20 14.46 -19.98
CA ASN A 73 24.79 14.60 -20.33
C ASN A 73 24.01 14.96 -19.06
N ARG A 74 23.20 16.03 -19.10
CA ARG A 74 22.37 16.47 -17.96
C ARG A 74 20.92 16.09 -18.19
N TYR A 75 20.28 15.52 -17.18
CA TYR A 75 18.89 15.14 -17.20
C TYR A 75 18.15 15.77 -16.04
N LYS A 76 16.86 16.07 -16.25
CA LYS A 76 15.94 16.46 -15.20
C LYS A 76 14.72 15.54 -15.29
N ALA A 77 14.48 14.79 -14.24
CA ALA A 77 13.29 13.96 -14.10
C ALA A 77 12.35 14.60 -13.06
N ARG A 78 11.05 14.52 -13.31
CA ARG A 78 10.04 14.71 -12.26
C ARG A 78 9.66 13.32 -11.76
N ILE A 79 9.98 13.06 -10.51
CA ILE A 79 9.71 11.80 -9.85
C ILE A 79 8.33 11.94 -9.20
N PRO A 80 7.34 11.12 -9.57
CA PRO A 80 6.08 11.10 -8.85
C PRO A 80 6.28 10.49 -7.46
N THR A 81 5.45 10.93 -6.52
CA THR A 81 5.43 10.44 -5.15
C THR A 81 4.09 9.78 -4.85
N VAL A 82 4.10 8.89 -3.86
CA VAL A 82 2.90 8.32 -3.25
C VAL A 82 2.83 8.71 -1.78
N GLN A 83 1.62 8.89 -1.27
CA GLN A 83 1.41 9.17 0.15
C GLN A 83 1.48 7.87 0.95
N LEU A 84 2.41 7.81 1.91
CA LEU A 84 2.30 6.91 3.04
C LEU A 84 1.39 7.58 4.06
N ALA A 85 0.32 6.89 4.46
CA ALA A 85 -0.54 7.30 5.57
C ALA A 85 -0.85 6.07 6.43
N ILE A 86 -0.32 6.05 7.64
CA ILE A 86 -0.53 4.96 8.60
C ILE A 86 -0.84 5.52 9.98
N THR A 87 -1.55 4.75 10.80
CA THR A 87 -1.75 5.06 12.22
C THR A 87 -0.98 4.05 13.04
N ILE A 88 -0.02 4.53 13.84
CA ILE A 88 0.73 3.68 14.76
C ILE A 88 0.08 3.75 16.13
N GLY A 89 -0.50 2.64 16.56
CA GLY A 89 -1.13 2.54 17.87
C GLY A 89 -1.83 1.21 18.10
N SER A 90 -2.40 1.10 19.29
CA SER A 90 -3.36 0.08 19.69
C SER A 90 -4.57 0.76 20.32
N ASP A 91 -5.58 -0.03 20.71
CA ASP A 91 -6.76 0.50 21.39
C ASP A 91 -6.37 1.23 22.70
N ASP A 92 -5.28 0.82 23.37
CA ASP A 92 -4.84 1.37 24.66
C ASP A 92 -3.68 2.39 24.57
N ASN A 93 -3.00 2.48 23.42
CA ASN A 93 -1.86 3.38 23.25
C ASN A 93 -1.82 3.99 21.86
N ARG A 94 -2.17 5.26 21.79
CA ARG A 94 -1.99 6.11 20.60
C ARG A 94 -0.63 6.76 20.75
N TYR A 95 0.32 6.46 19.87
CA TYR A 95 1.66 7.06 19.91
C TYR A 95 1.61 8.50 19.40
N ALA A 96 0.85 9.35 20.09
CA ALA A 96 0.51 10.70 19.70
C ALA A 96 1.65 11.69 19.97
N ASN A 97 1.79 12.68 19.09
CA ASN A 97 2.79 13.75 19.19
C ASN A 97 4.22 13.24 19.40
N GLN A 98 4.52 12.04 18.90
CA GLN A 98 5.84 11.43 18.99
C GLN A 98 6.67 11.85 17.77
N PRO A 99 7.93 12.25 17.94
CA PRO A 99 8.81 12.41 16.79
C PRO A 99 8.96 11.05 16.10
N PHE A 100 8.97 11.05 14.77
CA PHE A 100 9.22 9.86 13.96
C PHE A 100 10.30 10.12 12.92
N GLU A 101 10.91 9.02 12.46
CA GLU A 101 11.85 9.00 11.34
C GLU A 101 11.46 7.88 10.37
N ILE A 102 11.48 8.17 9.07
CA ILE A 102 11.23 7.18 8.02
C ILE A 102 12.54 6.92 7.28
N HIS A 103 13.02 5.69 7.40
CA HIS A 103 14.26 5.22 6.78
C HIS A 103 13.95 4.41 5.52
N GLY A 104 14.83 4.48 4.51
CA GLY A 104 14.71 3.72 3.26
C GLY A 104 13.90 4.39 2.14
N ALA A 105 13.56 5.67 2.29
CA ALA A 105 12.84 6.41 1.24
C ALA A 105 13.72 6.80 0.03
N SER A 106 15.03 6.97 0.23
CA SER A 106 16.03 7.21 -0.82
C SER A 106 17.40 6.70 -0.35
N ASP A 107 18.22 6.24 -1.28
CA ASP A 107 19.54 5.66 -0.96
C ASP A 107 20.53 6.74 -0.55
N GLY A 108 21.11 6.59 0.66
CA GLY A 108 22.14 7.50 1.17
C GLY A 108 21.63 8.88 1.61
N GLU A 109 20.32 9.09 1.65
CA GLU A 109 19.72 10.32 2.15
C GLU A 109 19.35 10.23 3.64
N ALA A 110 19.21 11.40 4.27
CA ALA A 110 18.72 11.49 5.64
C ALA A 110 17.28 10.95 5.74
N PRO A 111 16.88 10.38 6.89
CA PRO A 111 15.51 9.93 7.08
C PRO A 111 14.54 11.10 7.00
N ILE A 112 13.34 10.84 6.50
CA ILE A 112 12.24 11.82 6.56
C ILE A 112 11.82 11.93 8.02
N GLN A 113 11.80 13.16 8.55
CA GLN A 113 11.44 13.43 9.94
C GLN A 113 10.07 14.09 10.03
N GLY A 114 9.37 13.81 11.13
CA GLY A 114 8.10 14.47 11.44
C GLY A 114 7.65 14.19 12.87
N THR A 115 6.43 14.61 13.17
CA THR A 115 5.76 14.36 14.45
C THR A 115 4.43 13.68 14.16
N SER A 116 4.13 12.59 14.86
CA SER A 116 2.87 11.89 14.68
C SER A 116 1.68 12.73 15.13
N GLY A 117 0.53 12.50 14.51
CA GLY A 117 -0.72 13.19 14.84
C GLY A 117 -1.27 12.81 16.21
N VAL A 118 -2.44 13.36 16.54
CA VAL A 118 -3.10 13.17 17.85
C VAL A 118 -3.54 11.74 18.12
N ASN A 119 -3.70 10.91 17.09
CA ASN A 119 -4.00 9.48 17.23
C ASN A 119 -2.82 8.58 16.82
N GLY A 120 -1.64 9.15 16.59
CA GLY A 120 -0.45 8.42 16.14
C GLY A 120 -0.35 8.29 14.62
N GLU A 121 -0.99 9.18 13.86
CA GLU A 121 -0.90 9.24 12.40
C GLU A 121 0.51 9.62 11.95
N VAL A 122 1.06 8.90 10.99
CA VAL A 122 2.32 9.20 10.32
C VAL A 122 2.05 9.33 8.83
N GLU A 123 2.37 10.49 8.29
CA GLU A 123 2.20 10.81 6.87
C GLU A 123 3.53 11.25 6.25
N ALA A 124 3.80 10.77 5.03
CA ALA A 124 4.95 11.20 4.24
C ALA A 124 4.73 11.00 2.75
N GLN A 125 5.44 11.77 1.94
CA GLN A 125 5.54 11.56 0.50
C GLN A 125 6.76 10.71 0.19
N LEU A 126 6.55 9.54 -0.42
CA LEU A 126 7.62 8.61 -0.80
C LEU A 126 7.76 8.60 -2.33
N PRO A 127 8.98 8.54 -2.88
CA PRO A 127 9.16 8.27 -4.30
C PRO A 127 8.40 7.00 -4.72
N VAL A 128 7.75 7.02 -5.89
CA VAL A 128 6.85 5.95 -6.35
C VAL A 128 7.46 4.55 -6.44
N TRP A 129 8.79 4.46 -6.52
CA TRP A 129 9.51 3.17 -6.61
C TRP A 129 9.84 2.54 -5.26
N VAL A 130 9.65 3.27 -4.16
CA VAL A 130 9.94 2.77 -2.81
C VAL A 130 9.05 1.56 -2.53
N ARG A 131 9.67 0.45 -2.12
CA ARG A 131 8.98 -0.81 -1.81
C ARG A 131 8.81 -1.06 -0.33
N GLU A 132 9.74 -0.55 0.46
CA GLU A 132 9.77 -0.77 1.89
C GLU A 132 10.40 0.45 2.57
N VAL A 133 9.86 0.80 3.73
CA VAL A 133 10.45 1.78 4.64
C VAL A 133 10.38 1.25 6.06
N THR A 134 11.23 1.76 6.94
CA THR A 134 11.08 1.55 8.39
C THR A 134 10.69 2.87 9.03
N VAL A 135 9.52 2.90 9.69
CA VAL A 135 9.11 4.01 10.54
C VAL A 135 9.61 3.76 11.96
N ARG A 136 10.41 4.69 12.48
CA ARG A 136 11.00 4.65 13.82
C ARG A 136 10.39 5.73 14.69
N LEU A 137 9.94 5.37 15.89
CA LEU A 137 9.58 6.30 16.96
C LEU A 137 10.68 6.23 18.04
N PRO A 138 11.73 7.07 17.96
CA PRO A 138 12.92 6.97 18.80
C PRO A 138 12.64 7.02 20.30
N GLN A 139 11.71 7.87 20.73
CA GLN A 139 11.43 8.09 22.16
C GLN A 139 10.88 6.84 22.87
N VAL A 140 10.21 5.97 22.12
CA VAL A 140 9.61 4.72 22.63
C VAL A 140 10.32 3.48 22.12
N GLY A 141 11.41 3.64 21.36
CA GLY A 141 12.17 2.53 20.80
C GLY A 141 11.40 1.63 19.82
N LEU A 142 10.34 2.16 19.19
CA LEU A 142 9.49 1.37 18.28
C LEU A 142 10.01 1.45 16.85
N LEU A 143 10.08 0.29 16.19
CA LEU A 143 10.39 0.12 14.77
C LEU A 143 9.21 -0.56 14.07
N VAL A 144 8.74 0.04 12.98
CA VAL A 144 7.60 -0.44 12.20
C VAL A 144 8.05 -0.60 10.74
N PRO A 145 8.37 -1.83 10.29
CA PRO A 145 8.61 -2.08 8.87
C PRO A 145 7.29 -1.95 8.11
N VAL A 146 7.31 -1.25 6.98
CA VAL A 146 6.14 -0.97 6.15
C VAL A 146 6.47 -1.31 4.71
N ARG A 147 5.67 -2.20 4.11
CA ARG A 147 5.76 -2.54 2.69
C ARG A 147 4.72 -1.75 1.89
N ILE A 148 5.17 -1.06 0.85
CA ILE A 148 4.35 -0.12 0.06
C ILE A 148 3.68 -0.86 -1.10
N GLY A 149 2.33 -0.87 -1.12
CA GLY A 149 1.55 -1.57 -2.14
C GLY A 149 1.42 -3.09 -1.90
N ASP A 150 1.77 -3.58 -0.71
CA ASP A 150 1.71 -5.01 -0.38
C ASP A 150 0.37 -5.44 0.27
N LEU A 151 -0.51 -4.48 0.54
CA LEU A 151 -1.81 -4.76 1.12
C LEU A 151 -2.74 -5.29 0.02
N ASP A 152 -3.22 -6.51 0.19
CA ASP A 152 -4.22 -7.10 -0.69
C ASP A 152 -5.61 -6.48 -0.41
N PRO A 153 -6.53 -6.52 -1.38
CA PRO A 153 -7.90 -6.08 -1.18
C PRO A 153 -8.55 -6.77 0.02
N VAL A 154 -9.32 -6.03 0.81
CA VAL A 154 -9.91 -6.53 2.06
C VAL A 154 -10.88 -7.70 1.85
N ASP A 155 -11.47 -7.79 0.67
CA ASP A 155 -12.41 -8.83 0.26
C ASP A 155 -11.71 -10.11 -0.22
N GLU A 156 -10.38 -10.08 -0.33
CA GLU A 156 -9.55 -11.27 -0.48
C GLU A 156 -9.16 -11.81 0.90
N HIS A 157 -9.15 -13.13 1.05
CA HIS A 157 -8.78 -13.78 2.32
C HIS A 157 -7.42 -13.31 2.84
N SER A 158 -6.43 -13.15 1.96
CA SER A 158 -5.09 -12.66 2.33
C SER A 158 -5.12 -11.20 2.83
N GLY A 159 -5.92 -10.33 2.22
CA GLY A 159 -6.06 -8.93 2.63
C GLY A 159 -6.75 -8.78 3.99
N GLY A 160 -7.74 -9.63 4.27
CA GLY A 160 -8.34 -9.73 5.60
C GLY A 160 -7.33 -10.17 6.66
N VAL A 161 -6.55 -11.21 6.37
CA VAL A 161 -5.49 -11.71 7.27
C VAL A 161 -4.40 -10.65 7.52
N GLN A 162 -3.97 -9.92 6.49
CA GLN A 162 -2.99 -8.85 6.63
C GLN A 162 -3.49 -7.73 7.55
N ARG A 163 -4.76 -7.32 7.43
CA ARG A 163 -5.35 -6.30 8.32
C ARG A 163 -5.46 -6.80 9.76
N LEU A 164 -5.85 -8.06 9.97
CA LEU A 164 -5.84 -8.67 11.30
C LEU A 164 -4.44 -8.69 11.93
N ARG A 165 -3.37 -8.93 11.15
CA ARG A 165 -1.98 -8.82 11.64
C ARG A 165 -1.61 -7.38 12.02
N ASN A 166 -1.94 -6.42 11.15
CA ASN A 166 -1.61 -5.02 11.38
C ASN A 166 -2.35 -4.45 12.62
N LEU A 167 -3.60 -4.90 12.85
CA LEU A 167 -4.40 -4.56 14.02
C LEU A 167 -4.03 -5.36 15.28
N GLY A 168 -3.04 -6.25 15.22
CA GLY A 168 -2.56 -7.01 16.38
C GLY A 168 -3.42 -8.22 16.76
N TYR A 169 -4.35 -8.66 15.90
CA TYR A 169 -5.16 -9.86 16.15
C TYR A 169 -4.44 -11.17 15.80
N LEU A 170 -3.40 -11.07 14.97
CA LEU A 170 -2.55 -12.18 14.55
C LEU A 170 -1.08 -11.81 14.70
N SER A 171 -0.23 -12.82 14.84
CA SER A 171 1.23 -12.65 14.78
C SER A 171 1.63 -11.98 13.47
N ARG A 172 2.49 -10.95 13.56
CA ARG A 172 2.96 -10.17 12.41
C ARG A 172 3.70 -11.02 11.37
N GLU A 173 4.35 -12.08 11.82
CA GLU A 173 5.14 -12.98 11.00
C GLU A 173 4.78 -14.44 11.27
N GLY A 174 5.23 -15.31 10.37
CA GLY A 174 5.03 -16.75 10.46
C GLY A 174 3.75 -17.26 9.81
N HIS A 175 3.66 -18.59 9.72
CA HIS A 175 2.47 -19.27 9.24
C HIS A 175 1.32 -19.08 10.24
N VAL A 176 0.12 -18.84 9.71
CA VAL A 176 -1.12 -18.77 10.48
C VAL A 176 -2.08 -19.74 9.81
N ASP A 177 -2.53 -20.74 10.56
CA ASP A 177 -3.51 -21.70 10.07
C ASP A 177 -4.93 -21.12 10.12
N SER A 178 -5.88 -21.85 9.52
CA SER A 178 -7.29 -21.43 9.45
C SER A 178 -7.95 -21.31 10.83
N GLU A 179 -7.51 -22.08 11.82
CA GLU A 179 -8.09 -22.02 13.17
C GLU A 179 -7.66 -20.74 13.89
N ALA A 180 -6.40 -20.36 13.78
CA ALA A 180 -5.87 -19.11 14.28
C ALA A 180 -6.53 -17.89 13.60
N VAL A 181 -6.75 -17.94 12.27
CA VAL A 181 -7.51 -16.89 11.57
C VAL A 181 -8.94 -16.79 12.11
N ARG A 182 -9.64 -17.91 12.25
CA ARG A 182 -11.01 -17.94 12.80
C ARG A 182 -11.07 -17.37 14.22
N ALA A 183 -10.12 -17.74 15.08
CA ALA A 183 -10.03 -17.22 16.45
C ALA A 183 -9.74 -15.71 16.47
N ALA A 184 -8.91 -15.21 15.56
CA ALA A 184 -8.66 -13.78 15.40
C ALA A 184 -9.91 -13.02 14.94
N LEU A 185 -10.66 -13.57 13.99
CA LEU A 185 -11.94 -13.01 13.53
C LEU A 185 -12.96 -12.92 14.67
N LEU A 186 -13.13 -13.99 15.45
CA LEU A 186 -14.05 -14.00 16.59
C LEU A 186 -13.69 -12.93 17.63
N ARG A 187 -12.39 -12.75 17.92
CA ARG A 187 -11.93 -11.70 18.84
C ARG A 187 -12.17 -10.30 18.28
N PHE A 188 -11.85 -10.08 17.00
CA PHE A 188 -12.10 -8.81 16.33
C PHE A 188 -13.59 -8.47 16.32
N GLN A 189 -14.44 -9.41 15.92
CA GLN A 189 -15.89 -9.26 15.93
C GLN A 189 -16.42 -8.93 17.33
N HIS A 190 -15.94 -9.63 18.36
CA HIS A 190 -16.30 -9.35 19.75
C HIS A 190 -15.91 -7.93 20.17
N HIS A 191 -14.66 -7.50 19.90
CA HIS A 191 -14.18 -6.16 20.23
C HIS A 191 -14.97 -5.05 19.51
N ARG A 192 -15.61 -5.34 18.37
CA ARG A 192 -16.41 -4.40 17.60
C ARG A 192 -17.92 -4.57 17.75
N GLY A 193 -18.36 -5.45 18.66
CA GLY A 193 -19.78 -5.71 18.89
C GLY A 193 -20.51 -6.31 17.69
N LEU A 194 -19.80 -7.02 16.81
CA LEU A 194 -20.36 -7.71 15.65
C LEU A 194 -20.85 -9.11 16.04
N LYS A 195 -21.65 -9.72 15.15
CA LYS A 195 -22.01 -11.13 15.27
C LYS A 195 -20.74 -11.99 15.18
N LEU A 196 -20.58 -12.93 16.10
CA LEU A 196 -19.44 -13.84 16.19
C LEU A 196 -19.54 -14.97 15.14
N THR A 197 -19.38 -14.65 13.87
CA THR A 197 -19.41 -15.63 12.77
C THR A 197 -18.09 -16.35 12.61
N GLY A 198 -16.97 -15.70 12.94
CA GLY A 198 -15.63 -16.21 12.65
C GLY A 198 -15.29 -16.26 11.15
N GLU A 199 -16.04 -15.51 10.34
CA GLU A 199 -15.91 -15.46 8.88
C GLU A 199 -15.63 -14.03 8.41
N PHE A 200 -15.04 -13.88 7.23
CA PHE A 200 -14.91 -12.60 6.54
C PHE A 200 -16.24 -12.18 5.89
N ASP A 201 -17.29 -12.06 6.70
CA ASP A 201 -18.58 -11.56 6.24
C ASP A 201 -18.55 -10.04 6.00
N GLN A 202 -19.55 -9.53 5.28
CA GLN A 202 -19.62 -8.12 4.88
C GLN A 202 -19.47 -7.14 6.09
N PRO A 203 -20.15 -7.35 7.24
CA PRO A 203 -19.93 -6.51 8.42
C PRO A 203 -18.48 -6.53 8.94
N THR A 204 -17.83 -7.70 8.89
CA THR A 204 -16.43 -7.84 9.31
C THR A 204 -15.47 -7.14 8.34
N ILE A 205 -15.69 -7.27 7.03
CA ILE A 205 -14.92 -6.59 5.98
C ILE A 205 -15.01 -5.06 6.16
N GLU A 206 -16.22 -4.53 6.35
CA GLU A 206 -16.45 -3.09 6.57
C GLU A 206 -15.78 -2.58 7.85
N ALA A 207 -15.81 -3.36 8.93
CA ALA A 207 -15.13 -3.01 10.17
C ALA A 207 -13.61 -3.05 10.01
N LEU A 208 -13.05 -4.04 9.30
CA LEU A 208 -11.61 -4.09 9.00
C LEU A 208 -11.17 -2.87 8.18
N GLN A 209 -11.95 -2.46 7.18
CA GLN A 209 -11.68 -1.23 6.41
C GLN A 209 -11.76 0.03 7.28
N ARG A 210 -12.73 0.11 8.19
CA ARG A 210 -12.89 1.26 9.08
C ARG A 210 -11.72 1.42 10.05
N ASP A 211 -11.25 0.32 10.61
CA ASP A 211 -10.25 0.32 11.67
C ASP A 211 -8.81 0.42 11.17
N HIS A 212 -8.53 -0.19 10.02
CA HIS A 212 -7.20 -0.19 9.42
C HIS A 212 -7.05 0.86 8.31
N GLY A 213 -8.13 1.17 7.59
CA GLY A 213 -8.10 1.91 6.34
C GLY A 213 -8.27 1.02 5.10
N ALA A 214 -8.24 1.67 3.94
CA ALA A 214 -8.36 1.05 2.62
C ALA A 214 -7.26 0.01 2.36
#